data_AF-A0A7J2YF87-F1
#
_entry.id   AF-A0A7J2YF87-F1
#
_cell.length_a   1.000
_cell.length_b   1.000
_cell.length_c   1.000
_cell.angle_alpha   90.00
_cell.angle_beta   90.00
_cell.angle_gamma   90.00
#
_symmetry.space_group_name_H-M   'P 1'
#
loop_
_entity.id
_entity.type
_entity.pdbx_description
1 polymer ?
#
loop_
_entity_poly.entity_id
_entity_poly.type
_entity_poly.pdbx_seq_one_letter_code
_entity_poly.pdbx_strand_id
1 'polypeptide(L)'
;MAGIDVGAIIALVPTLLGLWIIVSIPVYIAGKAVTGGKAKFTRAMGATILGPLAYLATMIVSTAILGSIVGGIATLPAIVLALIVWLWVYKASFKTGWLSAIGIAVLAIIVFIAASFILTFVMGIVMPDQQNVLPAPLQQV
;
A
#
# COMPACT_ATOMS: atom_id res chain seq x y z
N MET A 1 -28.76 15.71 6.89
CA MET A 1 -28.12 14.53 7.51
C MET A 1 -28.05 13.48 6.43
N ALA A 2 -26.86 13.16 5.90
CA ALA A 2 -26.73 12.09 4.92
C ALA A 2 -27.13 10.78 5.61
N GLY A 3 -28.20 10.13 5.13
CA GLY A 3 -28.54 8.79 5.58
C GLY A 3 -27.37 7.87 5.29
N ILE A 4 -26.98 7.07 6.27
CA ILE A 4 -25.95 6.05 6.06
C ILE A 4 -26.52 5.04 5.06
N ASP A 5 -25.94 5.00 3.86
CA ASP A 5 -26.29 4.00 2.86
C ASP A 5 -25.75 2.64 3.31
N VAL A 6 -26.63 1.84 3.89
CA VAL A 6 -26.32 0.49 4.38
C VAL A 6 -25.79 -0.40 3.26
N GLY A 7 -26.27 -0.22 2.02
CA GLY A 7 -25.76 -0.94 0.85
C GLY A 7 -24.30 -0.60 0.56
N ALA A 8 -23.94 0.67 0.64
CA ALA A 8 -22.56 1.12 0.47
C ALA A 8 -21.62 0.55 1.55
N ILE A 9 -22.07 0.48 2.81
CA ILE A 9 -21.26 -0.12 3.90
C ILE A 9 -21.04 -1.62 3.67
N ILE A 10 -22.08 -2.35 3.26
CA ILE A 10 -21.99 -3.79 2.99
C ILE A 10 -21.02 -4.07 1.83
N ALA A 11 -20.99 -3.22 0.81
CA ALA A 11 -20.03 -3.34 -0.31
C ALA A 11 -18.61 -2.89 0.05
N LEU A 12 -18.46 -1.93 0.96
CA LEU A 12 -17.18 -1.33 1.33
C LEU A 12 -16.22 -2.33 1.99
N VAL A 13 -16.71 -3.10 2.97
CA VAL A 13 -15.86 -4.00 3.76
C VAL A 13 -15.21 -5.10 2.90
N PRO A 14 -15.95 -5.86 2.07
CA PRO A 14 -15.36 -6.86 1.18
C PRO A 14 -14.40 -6.24 0.17
N THR A 15 -14.70 -5.04 -0.33
CA THR A 15 -13.85 -4.33 -1.29
C THR A 15 -12.50 -3.95 -0.66
N LEU A 16 -12.52 -3.40 0.55
CA LEU A 16 -11.30 -3.07 1.31
C LEU A 16 -10.48 -4.32 1.64
N LEU A 17 -11.13 -5.40 2.05
CA LEU A 17 -10.44 -6.67 2.32
C LEU A 17 -9.82 -7.27 1.05
N GLY A 18 -10.54 -7.25 -0.07
CA GLY A 18 -10.05 -7.69 -1.37
C GLY A 18 -8.84 -6.87 -1.82
N LEU A 19 -8.93 -5.54 -1.74
CA LEU A 19 -7.81 -4.64 -2.04
C LEU A 19 -6.59 -4.93 -1.16
N TRP A 20 -6.80 -5.11 0.15
CA TRP A 20 -5.72 -5.43 1.08
C TRP A 20 -5.01 -6.75 0.72
N ILE A 21 -5.77 -7.79 0.38
CA ILE A 21 -5.22 -9.08 -0.07
C ILE A 21 -4.39 -8.87 -1.35
N ILE A 22 -4.92 -8.15 -2.34
CA ILE A 22 -4.26 -7.88 -3.62
C ILE A 22 -2.93 -7.13 -3.40
N VAL A 23 -2.95 -6.05 -2.62
CA VAL A 23 -1.76 -5.24 -2.32
C VAL A 23 -0.71 -6.02 -1.52
N SER A 24 -1.11 -7.10 -0.83
CA SER A 24 -0.18 -7.98 -0.11
C SER A 24 0.56 -8.97 -1.01
N ILE A 25 0.12 -9.20 -2.25
CA ILE A 25 0.74 -10.13 -3.20
C ILE A 25 2.16 -9.68 -3.58
N PRO A 26 2.41 -8.44 -4.02
CA PRO A 26 3.76 -7.98 -4.35
C PRO A 26 4.73 -8.08 -3.17
N VAL A 27 4.28 -7.73 -1.98
CA VAL A 27 5.07 -7.82 -0.74
C VAL A 27 5.41 -9.28 -0.40
N TYR A 28 4.46 -10.20 -0.61
CA TYR A 28 4.72 -11.63 -0.43
C TYR A 28 5.75 -12.16 -1.43
N ILE A 29 5.61 -11.81 -2.72
CA ILE A 29 6.55 -12.24 -3.77
C ILE A 29 7.95 -11.71 -3.46
N ALA A 30 8.07 -10.41 -3.16
CA ALA A 30 9.34 -9.79 -2.79
C ALA A 30 9.96 -10.42 -1.53
N GLY A 31 9.15 -10.60 -0.49
CA GLY A 31 9.55 -11.29 0.73
C GLY A 31 10.05 -12.70 0.45
N LYS A 32 9.36 -13.45 -0.42
CA LYS A 32 9.73 -14.82 -0.77
C LYS A 32 11.02 -14.89 -1.56
N ALA A 33 11.22 -13.99 -2.51
CA ALA A 33 12.45 -13.89 -3.28
C ALA A 33 13.66 -13.57 -2.38
N VAL A 34 13.53 -12.55 -1.51
CA VAL A 34 14.66 -12.10 -0.66
C VAL A 34 14.96 -13.09 0.48
N THR A 35 13.96 -13.79 1.00
CA THR A 35 14.15 -14.76 2.12
C THR A 35 14.50 -16.17 1.67
N GLY A 36 14.70 -16.41 0.37
CA GLY A 36 14.96 -17.75 -0.17
C GLY A 36 13.78 -18.71 0.06
N GLY A 37 12.55 -18.24 -0.11
CA GLY A 37 11.34 -19.05 -0.03
C GLY A 37 10.67 -19.12 1.35
N LYS A 38 11.28 -18.57 2.41
CA LYS A 38 10.81 -18.71 3.81
C LYS A 38 9.65 -17.78 4.19
N ALA A 39 9.38 -16.76 3.40
CA ALA A 39 8.26 -15.83 3.61
C ALA A 39 6.90 -16.53 3.44
N LYS A 40 5.96 -16.20 4.32
CA LYS A 40 4.56 -16.65 4.25
C LYS A 40 3.66 -15.48 3.85
N PHE A 41 2.56 -15.76 3.14
CA PHE A 41 1.60 -14.74 2.73
C PHE A 41 1.01 -13.99 3.93
N THR A 42 0.70 -14.69 5.03
CA THR A 42 0.19 -14.07 6.27
C THR A 42 1.14 -13.04 6.87
N ARG A 43 2.47 -13.22 6.72
CA ARG A 43 3.46 -12.22 7.17
C ARG A 43 3.45 -10.98 6.28
N ALA A 44 3.24 -11.16 4.97
CA ALA A 44 3.10 -10.05 4.04
C ALA A 44 1.83 -9.25 4.31
N MET A 45 0.70 -9.92 4.52
CA MET A 45 -0.56 -9.30 4.92
C MET A 45 -0.42 -8.50 6.22
N GLY A 46 0.26 -9.07 7.22
CA GLY A 46 0.56 -8.36 8.45
C GLY A 46 1.43 -7.12 8.20
N ALA A 47 2.50 -7.25 7.42
CA ALA A 47 3.40 -6.14 7.12
C ALA A 47 2.73 -5.00 6.33
N THR A 48 1.76 -5.30 5.44
CA THR A 48 1.04 -4.29 4.65
C THR A 48 0.02 -3.50 5.46
N ILE A 49 -0.47 -4.03 6.59
CA ILE A 49 -1.25 -3.26 7.57
C ILE A 49 -0.32 -2.55 8.56
N LEU A 50 0.56 -3.32 9.21
CA LEU A 50 1.37 -2.82 10.31
C LEU A 50 2.37 -1.77 9.85
N GLY A 51 2.87 -1.86 8.62
CA GLY A 51 3.83 -0.92 8.06
C GLY A 51 3.29 0.52 7.99
N PRO A 52 2.22 0.77 7.20
CA PRO A 52 1.57 2.07 7.16
C PRO A 52 1.06 2.56 8.52
N LEU A 53 0.51 1.67 9.36
CA LEU A 53 0.07 2.05 10.70
C LEU A 53 1.25 2.50 11.58
N ALA A 54 2.36 1.77 11.57
CA ALA A 54 3.55 2.13 12.33
C ALA A 54 4.19 3.42 11.79
N TYR A 55 4.17 3.63 10.47
CA TYR A 55 4.58 4.88 9.85
C TYR A 55 3.73 6.05 10.37
N LEU A 56 2.39 5.95 10.28
CA LEU A 56 1.47 7.01 10.72
C LEU A 56 1.61 7.31 12.21
N ALA A 57 1.64 6.27 13.06
CA ALA A 57 1.83 6.44 14.50
C ALA A 57 3.15 7.14 14.81
N THR A 58 4.25 6.69 14.20
CA THR A 58 5.58 7.29 14.40
C THR A 58 5.61 8.73 13.91
N MET A 59 4.98 9.03 12.78
CA MET A 59 4.91 10.37 12.23
C MET A 59 4.17 11.31 13.20
N ILE A 60 2.97 10.94 13.66
CA ILE A 60 2.17 11.74 14.59
C ILE A 60 2.92 12.00 15.89
N VAL A 61 3.48 10.94 16.49
CA VAL A 61 4.21 11.05 17.76
C VAL A 61 5.48 11.89 17.58
N SER A 62 6.27 11.63 16.53
CA SER A 62 7.53 12.32 16.31
C SER A 62 7.32 13.79 15.97
N THR A 63 6.31 14.14 15.17
CA THR A 63 6.00 15.54 14.87
C THR A 63 5.46 16.30 16.07
N ALA A 64 4.64 15.67 16.92
CA ALA A 64 4.18 16.31 18.15
C ALA A 64 5.36 16.64 19.09
N ILE A 65 6.27 15.67 19.28
CA ILE A 65 7.44 15.85 20.15
C ILE A 65 8.44 16.82 19.54
N LEU A 66 8.93 16.55 18.32
CA LEU A 66 9.96 17.37 17.68
C LEU A 66 9.42 18.76 17.32
N GLY A 67 8.13 18.88 16.99
CA GLY A 67 7.48 20.15 16.72
C GLY A 67 7.48 21.08 17.95
N SER A 68 7.39 20.51 19.15
CA SER A 68 7.49 21.28 20.40
C SER A 68 8.90 21.82 20.69
N ILE A 69 9.93 21.20 20.09
CA ILE A 69 11.34 21.54 20.34
C ILE A 69 11.90 22.43 19.22
N VAL A 70 11.63 22.07 17.96
CA VAL A 70 12.29 22.63 16.77
C VAL A 70 11.30 23.25 15.78
N GLY A 71 9.99 23.29 16.11
CA GLY A 71 8.97 23.93 15.28
C GLY A 71 8.76 23.25 13.92
N GLY A 72 8.49 24.05 12.88
CA GLY A 72 8.07 23.55 11.56
C GLY A 72 9.06 22.64 10.83
N ILE A 73 10.35 22.64 11.20
CA ILE A 73 11.36 21.76 10.59
C ILE A 73 11.31 20.31 11.13
N ALA A 74 10.51 20.05 12.17
CA ALA A 74 10.32 18.75 12.79
C ALA A 74 9.80 17.66 11.83
N THR A 75 9.11 18.05 10.76
CA THR A 75 8.50 17.13 9.79
C THR A 75 9.54 16.27 9.08
N LEU A 76 10.68 16.84 8.70
CA LEU A 76 11.77 16.13 8.01
C LEU A 76 12.34 14.95 8.84
N PRO A 77 12.85 15.14 10.06
CA PRO A 77 13.33 14.04 10.88
C PRO A 77 12.22 13.06 11.27
N ALA A 78 10.97 13.51 11.46
CA ALA A 78 9.84 12.62 11.73
C ALA A 78 9.55 11.66 10.57
N ILE A 79 9.62 12.12 9.31
CA ILE A 79 9.47 11.26 8.13
C ILE A 79 10.57 10.20 8.09
N VAL A 80 11.83 10.58 8.34
CA VAL A 80 12.96 9.63 8.35
C VAL A 80 12.75 8.55 9.43
N LEU A 81 12.37 8.95 10.65
CA LEU A 81 12.06 8.01 11.73
C LEU A 81 10.90 7.08 11.36
N ALA A 82 9.83 7.62 10.79
CA ALA A 82 8.67 6.84 10.37
C ALA A 82 9.03 5.81 9.28
N LEU A 83 9.88 6.17 8.32
CA LEU A 83 10.40 5.24 7.31
C LEU A 83 11.27 4.15 7.92
N ILE A 84 12.14 4.48 8.88
CA ILE A 84 12.95 3.50 9.60
C ILE A 84 12.06 2.51 10.35
N VAL A 85 11.00 2.99 11.02
CA VAL A 85 10.04 2.14 11.73
C VAL A 85 9.27 1.26 10.75
N TRP A 86 8.85 1.77 9.59
CA TRP A 86 8.21 0.95 8.57
C TRP A 86 9.17 -0.16 8.08
N LEU A 87 10.42 0.15 7.77
CA LEU A 87 11.43 -0.86 7.42
C LEU A 87 11.67 -1.85 8.55
N TRP A 88 11.60 -1.41 9.81
CA TRP A 88 11.68 -2.30 10.96
C TRP A 88 10.50 -3.27 11.02
N VAL A 89 9.28 -2.86 10.65
CA VAL A 89 8.13 -3.77 10.52
C VAL A 89 8.42 -4.87 9.50
N TYR A 90 9.01 -4.53 8.34
CA TYR A 90 9.45 -5.55 7.36
C TYR A 90 10.50 -6.48 7.94
N LYS A 91 11.53 -5.92 8.58
CA LYS A 91 12.59 -6.68 9.25
C LYS A 91 12.03 -7.68 10.27
N ALA A 92 11.11 -7.23 11.12
CA ALA A 92 10.47 -8.05 12.15
C ALA A 92 9.53 -9.10 11.55
N SER A 93 8.69 -8.71 10.58
CA SER A 93 7.70 -9.59 9.95
C SER A 93 8.35 -10.73 9.17
N PHE A 94 9.42 -10.44 8.45
CA PHE A 94 10.13 -11.44 7.62
C PHE A 94 11.30 -12.11 8.33
N LYS A 95 11.64 -11.69 9.56
CA LYS A 95 12.78 -12.20 10.36
C LYS A 95 14.10 -12.12 9.61
N THR A 96 14.39 -10.93 9.07
CA THR A 96 15.58 -10.69 8.23
C THR A 96 16.49 -9.59 8.81
N GLY A 97 17.60 -9.30 8.12
CA GLY A 97 18.45 -8.15 8.39
C GLY A 97 17.93 -6.86 7.74
N TRP A 98 18.54 -5.73 8.07
CA TRP A 98 18.17 -4.41 7.53
C TRP A 98 18.30 -4.31 6.00
N LEU A 99 19.41 -4.83 5.44
CA LEU A 99 19.62 -4.81 4.00
C LEU A 99 18.55 -5.62 3.25
N SER A 100 18.17 -6.78 3.80
CA SER A 100 17.07 -7.58 3.27
C SER A 100 15.73 -6.88 3.38
N ALA A 101 15.44 -6.19 4.49
CA ALA A 101 14.19 -5.44 4.65
C ALA A 101 14.06 -4.31 3.60
N ILE A 102 15.14 -3.59 3.33
CA ILE A 102 15.21 -2.61 2.23
C ILE A 102 14.98 -3.30 0.89
N GLY A 103 15.66 -4.43 0.65
CA GLY A 103 15.50 -5.22 -0.56
C GLY A 103 14.05 -5.68 -0.77
N ILE A 104 13.34 -6.09 0.28
CA ILE A 104 11.92 -6.45 0.22
C ILE A 104 11.08 -5.24 -0.16
N ALA A 105 11.30 -4.09 0.47
CA ALA A 105 10.53 -2.88 0.19
C ALA A 105 10.71 -2.42 -1.28
N VAL A 106 11.95 -2.36 -1.76
CA VAL A 106 12.27 -1.97 -3.15
C VAL A 106 11.70 -2.99 -4.13
N LEU A 107 11.93 -4.28 -3.89
CA LEU A 107 11.44 -5.33 -4.79
C LEU A 107 9.91 -5.40 -4.80
N ALA A 108 9.24 -5.13 -3.68
CA ALA A 108 7.78 -5.07 -3.62
C ALA A 108 7.22 -3.95 -4.50
N ILE A 109 7.87 -2.79 -4.55
CA ILE A 109 7.50 -1.68 -5.45
C ILE A 109 7.64 -2.12 -6.90
N ILE A 110 8.76 -2.75 -7.27
CA ILE A 110 8.98 -3.26 -8.64
C ILE A 110 7.91 -4.27 -9.03
N VAL A 111 7.61 -5.23 -8.16
CA VAL A 111 6.57 -6.24 -8.39
C VAL A 111 5.19 -5.60 -8.47
N PHE A 112 4.89 -4.60 -7.64
CA PHE A 112 3.62 -3.87 -7.67
C PHE A 112 3.43 -3.13 -8.98
N ILE A 113 4.46 -2.43 -9.45
CA ILE A 113 4.45 -1.74 -10.75
C ILE A 113 4.22 -2.75 -11.88
N ALA A 114 4.98 -3.85 -11.91
CA ALA A 114 4.81 -4.90 -12.92
C ALA A 114 3.41 -5.51 -12.90
N ALA A 115 2.88 -5.83 -11.72
CA ALA A 115 1.52 -6.34 -11.56
C ALA A 115 0.46 -5.34 -12.04
N SER A 116 0.66 -4.04 -11.78
CA SER A 116 -0.23 -2.98 -12.22
C SER A 116 -0.26 -2.86 -13.74
N PHE A 117 0.90 -2.95 -14.40
CA PHE A 117 0.97 -2.98 -15.87
C PHE A 117 0.23 -4.18 -16.45
N ILE A 118 0.42 -5.37 -15.90
CA ILE A 118 -0.26 -6.59 -16.33
C ILE A 118 -1.78 -6.43 -16.16
N LEU A 119 -2.23 -5.92 -15.01
CA LEU A 119 -3.64 -5.71 -14.72
C LEU A 119 -4.28 -4.75 -15.72
N THR A 120 -3.66 -3.59 -15.95
CA THR A 120 -4.15 -2.59 -16.92
C THR A 120 -4.22 -3.17 -18.32
N PHE A 121 -3.20 -3.92 -18.75
CA PHE A 121 -3.18 -4.56 -20.05
C PHE A 121 -4.32 -5.58 -20.22
N VAL A 122 -4.52 -6.45 -19.22
CA VAL A 122 -5.59 -7.45 -19.23
C VAL A 122 -6.97 -6.78 -19.23
N MET A 123 -7.18 -5.75 -18.41
CA MET A 123 -8.43 -5.00 -18.37
C MET A 123 -8.74 -4.32 -19.70
N GLY A 124 -7.74 -3.78 -20.39
CA GLY A 124 -7.91 -3.21 -21.73
C GLY A 124 -8.37 -4.22 -22.78
N ILE A 125 -8.00 -5.49 -22.65
CA ILE A 125 -8.46 -6.57 -23.53
C ILE A 125 -9.87 -7.06 -23.15
N VAL A 126 -10.15 -7.18 -21.85
CA VAL A 126 -11.41 -7.73 -21.33
C VAL A 126 -12.56 -6.72 -21.42
N MET A 127 -12.27 -5.43 -21.27
CA MET A 127 -13.25 -4.34 -21.26
C MET A 127 -12.91 -3.25 -22.28
N PRO A 128 -12.89 -3.56 -23.60
CA PRO A 128 -12.48 -2.60 -24.63
C PRO A 128 -13.42 -1.39 -24.75
N ASP A 129 -14.71 -1.53 -24.40
CA ASP A 129 -15.76 -0.54 -24.67
C ASP A 129 -16.06 0.45 -23.53
N GLN A 130 -15.28 0.47 -22.45
CA GLN A 130 -15.49 1.42 -21.32
C GLN A 130 -15.41 2.90 -21.75
N GLN A 131 -14.91 3.20 -22.94
CA GLN A 131 -14.78 4.55 -23.49
C GLN A 131 -16.02 5.04 -24.28
N ASN A 132 -16.93 4.14 -24.69
CA ASN A 132 -18.06 4.43 -25.60
C ASN A 132 -19.41 4.68 -24.90
N VAL A 133 -19.45 4.76 -23.57
CA VAL A 133 -20.69 4.98 -22.80
C VAL A 133 -21.05 6.46 -22.61
N LEU A 134 -20.21 7.39 -23.10
CA LEU A 134 -20.60 8.79 -23.19
C LEU A 134 -21.48 8.97 -24.44
N PRO A 135 -22.74 9.43 -24.30
CA PRO A 135 -23.54 9.77 -25.48
C PRO A 135 -22.75 10.79 -26.31
N ALA A 136 -22.58 10.51 -27.60
CA ALA A 136 -21.95 11.46 -28.51
C ALA A 136 -22.60 12.82 -28.32
N PRO A 137 -21.82 13.92 -28.19
CA PRO A 137 -22.42 15.24 -28.14
C PRO A 137 -23.33 15.35 -29.36
N LEU A 138 -24.61 15.69 -29.14
CA LEU A 138 -25.53 15.95 -30.23
C LEU A 138 -24.89 17.06 -31.06
N GLN A 139 -24.24 16.67 -32.17
CA GLN A 139 -23.87 17.60 -33.22
C GLN A 139 -25.18 18.04 -33.84
N GLN A 140 -25.81 19.01 -33.18
CA GLN A 140 -26.98 19.71 -33.66
C GLN A 140 -26.58 20.39 -34.96
N VAL A 141 -27.08 19.80 -36.05
CA VAL A 141 -27.27 20.43 -37.36
C VAL A 141 -28.08 21.71 -37.24
#